data_AF-A0A699VLB2-F1
#
_entry.id   AF-A0A699VLB2-F1
#
_cell.length_a   1.000
_cell.length_b   1.000
_cell.length_c   1.000
_cell.angle_alpha   90.00
_cell.angle_beta   90.00
_cell.angle_gamma   90.00
#
_symmetry.space_group_name_H-M   'P 1'
#
loop_
_entity.id
_entity.type
_entity.pdbx_description
1 polymer ?
#
loop_
_entity_poly.entity_id
_entity_poly.type
_entity_poly.pdbx_seq_one_letter_code
_entity_poly.pdbx_strand_id
1 'polypeptide(L)'
;MLDHFINHMVRDQRPAYVTEQGAAFLADSRELLAALPDESLDLIITSPPFALLRKKEYGNEEQADYVEWLGTFATAALPKLKATGSL
;
A
#
# COMPACT_ATOMS: atom_id res chain seq x y z
N MET A 1 8.05 -1.23 22.08
CA MET A 1 8.30 0.05 21.37
C MET A 1 7.72 -0.01 19.95
N LEU A 2 7.98 -1.08 19.18
CA LEU A 2 7.37 -1.31 17.87
C LEU A 2 5.84 -1.50 17.92
N ASP A 3 5.34 -2.27 18.89
CA ASP A 3 3.90 -2.46 19.10
C ASP A 3 3.14 -1.14 19.27
N HIS A 4 3.76 -0.15 19.91
CA HIS A 4 3.12 1.15 20.09
C HIS A 4 3.09 1.94 18.78
N PHE A 5 4.17 1.90 17.99
CA PHE A 5 4.24 2.60 16.70
C PHE A 5 3.25 2.04 15.68
N ILE A 6 3.15 0.71 15.59
CA ILE A 6 2.27 0.02 14.65
C ILE A 6 0.80 0.19 15.03
N ASN A 7 0.46 0.07 16.32
CA ASN A 7 -0.91 0.33 16.80
C ASN A 7 -1.32 1.81 16.66
N HIS A 8 -0.38 2.74 16.61
CA HIS A 8 -0.69 4.18 16.48
C HIS A 8 -0.92 4.62 15.02
N MET A 9 -0.30 3.92 14.06
CA MET A 9 -0.33 4.27 12.64
C MET A 9 -1.49 3.63 11.88
N VAL A 10 -1.91 2.41 12.26
CA VAL A 10 -3.04 1.72 11.64
C VAL A 10 -4.01 1.31 12.74
N ARG A 11 -4.78 2.28 13.23
CA ARG A 11 -5.84 2.02 14.19
C ARG A 11 -6.83 1.03 13.57
N ASP A 12 -7.18 -0.01 14.31
CA ASP A 12 -8.20 -1.02 13.98
C ASP A 12 -7.80 -2.19 13.06
N GLN A 13 -6.54 -2.29 12.62
CA GLN A 13 -6.06 -3.47 11.86
C GLN A 13 -5.08 -4.29 12.68
N ARG A 14 -5.32 -5.60 12.79
CA ARG A 14 -4.39 -6.53 13.45
C ARG A 14 -3.35 -7.02 12.44
N PRO A 15 -2.05 -6.96 12.77
CA PRO A 15 -1.04 -7.50 11.89
C PRO A 15 -1.18 -9.02 11.76
N ALA A 16 -0.91 -9.55 10.56
CA ALA A 16 -0.86 -10.98 10.30
C ALA A 16 0.37 -11.62 10.97
N TYR A 17 1.49 -10.91 10.99
CA TYR A 17 2.66 -11.25 11.81
C TYR A 17 3.48 -10.00 12.15
N VAL A 18 4.29 -10.10 13.21
CA VAL A 18 5.17 -9.04 13.72
C VAL A 18 6.57 -9.60 13.89
N THR A 19 7.58 -8.77 13.59
CA THR A 19 8.99 -9.02 13.90
C THR A 19 9.55 -7.86 14.71
N GLU A 20 10.84 -7.91 15.08
CA GLU A 20 11.48 -6.79 15.78
C GLU A 20 11.54 -5.49 14.98
N GLN A 21 11.48 -5.57 13.65
CA GLN A 21 11.67 -4.42 12.74
C GLN A 21 10.40 -4.00 11.99
N GLY A 22 9.31 -4.75 12.09
CA GLY A 22 8.08 -4.38 11.40
C GLY A 22 6.91 -5.32 11.65
N ALA A 23 5.83 -5.09 10.91
CA ALA A 23 4.71 -6.00 10.83
C ALA A 23 4.19 -6.08 9.39
N ALA A 24 3.51 -7.17 9.09
CA ALA A 24 2.78 -7.33 7.84
C ALA A 24 1.28 -7.39 8.12
N PHE A 25 0.49 -6.79 7.23
CA PHE A 25 -0.96 -6.71 7.34
C PHE A 25 -1.61 -7.40 6.15
N LEU A 26 -2.71 -8.10 6.41
CA LEU A 26 -3.57 -8.64 5.37
C LEU A 26 -4.80 -7.74 5.24
N ALA A 27 -4.75 -6.77 4.34
CA ALA A 27 -5.82 -5.83 4.07
C ALA A 27 -5.67 -5.22 2.67
N ASP A 28 -6.64 -4.40 2.27
CA ASP A 28 -6.49 -3.52 1.12
C ASP A 28 -5.45 -2.43 1.44
N SER A 29 -4.38 -2.36 0.64
CA SER A 29 -3.30 -1.39 0.85
C SER A 29 -3.77 0.06 0.74
N ARG A 30 -4.83 0.34 -0.03
CA ARG A 30 -5.39 1.69 -0.21
C ARG A 30 -6.03 2.18 1.08
N GLU A 31 -6.73 1.29 1.79
CA GLU A 31 -7.34 1.59 3.10
C GLU A 31 -6.26 1.78 4.18
N LEU A 32 -5.24 0.91 4.19
CA LEU A 32 -4.12 1.04 5.11
C LEU A 32 -3.35 2.35 4.91
N LEU A 33 -3.04 2.70 3.66
CA LEU A 33 -2.37 3.95 3.33
C LEU A 33 -3.21 5.16 3.78
N ALA A 34 -4.53 5.14 3.55
CA ALA A 34 -5.41 6.22 3.98
C ALA A 34 -5.41 6.45 5.50
N ALA A 35 -5.22 5.40 6.30
CA ALA A 35 -5.15 5.49 7.75
C ALA A 35 -3.81 6.06 8.27
N LEU A 36 -2.75 6.03 7.46
CA LEU A 36 -1.44 6.57 7.84
C LEU A 36 -1.47 8.11 7.92
N PRO A 37 -0.70 8.73 8.83
CA PRO A 37 -0.50 10.17 8.81
C PRO A 37 0.16 10.62 7.50
N ASP A 38 -0.18 11.82 7.05
CA ASP A 38 0.52 12.46 5.93
C ASP A 38 1.98 12.76 6.32
N GLU A 39 2.87 12.81 5.33
CA GLU A 39 4.30 13.07 5.50
C GLU A 39 4.99 12.16 6.55
N SER A 40 4.57 10.89 6.64
CA SER A 40 5.10 9.93 7.63
C SER A 40 6.07 8.91 7.05
N LEU A 41 6.08 8.72 5.74
CA LEU A 41 6.87 7.71 5.04
C LEU A 41 8.05 8.32 4.29
N ASP A 42 9.22 7.69 4.40
CA ASP A 42 10.41 8.05 3.62
C ASP A 42 10.46 7.32 2.27
N LEU A 43 9.93 6.10 2.19
CA LEU A 43 10.03 5.26 1.01
C LEU A 43 8.82 4.32 0.91
N ILE A 44 8.21 4.28 -0.27
CA ILE A 44 7.23 3.27 -0.65
C ILE A 44 7.85 2.43 -1.76
N ILE A 45 7.89 1.11 -1.59
CA ILE A 45 8.33 0.17 -2.62
C ILE A 45 7.16 -0.75 -2.92
N THR A 46 6.78 -0.85 -4.19
CA THR A 46 5.72 -1.75 -4.62
C THR A 46 5.97 -2.28 -6.03
N SER A 47 5.57 -3.52 -6.26
CA SER A 47 5.51 -4.15 -7.59
C SER A 47 4.05 -4.50 -7.87
N PRO A 48 3.21 -3.51 -8.26
CA PRO A 48 1.78 -3.74 -8.42
C PRO A 48 1.50 -4.82 -9.47
N PRO A 49 0.38 -5.55 -9.33
CA PRO A 49 0.03 -6.62 -10.25
C PRO A 49 -0.23 -6.05 -11.65
N PHE A 50 0.69 -6.32 -12.58
CA PHE A 50 0.61 -5.77 -13.93
C PHE A 50 -0.47 -6.48 -14.76
N ALA A 51 -1.32 -5.72 -15.47
CA ALA A 51 -2.24 -6.28 -16.44
C ALA A 51 -1.44 -6.98 -17.56
N LEU A 52 -1.59 -8.29 -17.68
CA LEU A 52 -0.83 -9.06 -18.66
C LEU A 52 -1.27 -8.66 -20.07
N LEU A 53 -0.30 -8.28 -20.91
CA LEU A 53 -0.50 -7.88 -22.32
C LEU A 53 -1.09 -9.00 -23.20
N ARG A 54 -1.00 -10.27 -22.76
CA ARG A 54 -1.70 -11.42 -23.36
C ARG A 54 -2.76 -11.94 -22.39
N LYS A 55 -4.02 -11.95 -22.84
CA LYS A 55 -5.15 -12.58 -22.12
C LYS A 55 -4.84 -14.04 -21.85
N LYS A 56 -4.78 -14.43 -20.56
CA LYS A 56 -4.77 -15.84 -20.16
C LYS A 56 -6.18 -16.43 -20.34
N GLU A 57 -6.28 -17.74 -20.54
CA GLU A 57 -7.57 -18.44 -20.76
C GLU A 57 -8.58 -18.25 -19.61
N TYR A 58 -8.13 -17.88 -18.40
CA TYR A 58 -8.98 -17.62 -17.23
C TYR A 58 -9.34 -16.14 -17.03
N GLY A 59 -9.06 -15.27 -18.02
CA GLY A 59 -9.32 -13.84 -17.96
C GLY A 59 -8.12 -13.01 -17.46
N ASN A 60 -8.07 -11.75 -17.88
CA ASN A 60 -7.20 -10.70 -17.35
C ASN A 60 -8.05 -9.44 -17.14
N GLU A 61 -7.67 -8.62 -16.17
CA GLU A 61 -8.12 -7.23 -16.07
C GLU A 61 -7.72 -6.45 -17.34
N GLU A 62 -8.59 -5.56 -17.80
CA GLU A 62 -8.27 -4.69 -18.94
C GLU A 62 -7.19 -3.69 -18.53
N GLN A 63 -6.35 -3.27 -19.48
CA GLN A 63 -5.24 -2.36 -19.20
C GLN A 63 -5.73 -1.03 -18.59
N ALA A 64 -6.92 -0.56 -18.99
CA ALA A 64 -7.54 0.64 -18.43
C ALA A 64 -7.82 0.49 -16.93
N ASP A 65 -8.33 -0.67 -16.51
CA ASP A 65 -8.66 -0.96 -15.11
C ASP A 65 -7.41 -0.98 -14.24
N TYR A 66 -6.27 -1.47 -14.77
CA TYR A 66 -4.98 -1.40 -14.09
C TYR A 66 -4.50 0.05 -13.90
N VAL A 67 -4.62 0.90 -14.92
CA VAL A 67 -4.20 2.30 -14.82
C VAL A 67 -5.09 3.06 -13.82
N GLU A 68 -6.40 2.81 -13.83
CA GLU A 68 -7.33 3.39 -12.87
C GLU A 68 -7.03 2.93 -11.43
N TRP A 69 -6.80 1.64 -11.25
CA TRP A 69 -6.41 1.09 -9.95
C TRP A 69 -5.10 1.69 -9.44
N LEU A 70 -4.08 1.80 -10.31
CA LEU A 70 -2.79 2.38 -9.96
C LEU A 70 -2.90 3.86 -9.61
N GLY A 71 -3.74 4.60 -10.34
CA GLY A 71 -4.08 5.99 -10.02
C GLY A 71 -4.70 6.12 -8.63
N THR A 72 -5.66 5.26 -8.30
CA THR A 72 -6.30 5.22 -6.97
C THR A 72 -5.30 4.91 -5.87
N PHE A 73 -4.37 3.99 -6.10
CA PHE A 73 -3.27 3.70 -5.18
C PHE A 73 -2.37 4.94 -4.99
N ALA A 74 -1.95 5.59 -6.07
CA ALA A 74 -1.09 6.77 -6.03
C ALA A 74 -1.75 7.94 -5.27
N THR A 75 -3.05 8.16 -5.42
CA THR A 75 -3.81 9.17 -4.68
C THR A 75 -3.76 8.94 -3.17
N ALA A 76 -3.82 7.68 -2.73
CA ALA A 76 -3.70 7.34 -1.31
C ALA A 76 -2.24 7.39 -0.81
N ALA A 77 -1.27 7.05 -1.65
CA ALA A 77 0.14 6.90 -1.30
C ALA A 77 0.91 8.23 -1.22
N LEU A 78 0.74 9.11 -2.22
CA LEU A 78 1.56 10.31 -2.38
C LEU A 78 1.51 11.27 -1.17
N PRO A 79 0.35 11.56 -0.54
CA PRO A 79 0.30 12.42 0.64
C PRO A 79 1.05 11.85 1.85
N LYS A 80 1.29 10.53 1.88
CA LYS A 80 1.94 9.84 3.00
C LYS A 80 3.45 9.98 2.96
N LEU A 81 4.02 10.36 1.81
CA LEU A 81 5.45 10.62 1.67
C LEU A 81 5.80 11.96 2.31
N LYS A 82 6.95 12.01 3.00
CA LYS A 82 7.60 13.27 3.34
C LYS A 82 7.98 14.03 2.08
N ALA A 83 8.24 15.33 2.21
CA ALA A 83 8.79 16.14 1.12
C ALA A 83 10.08 15.56 0.49
N THR A 84 10.87 14.80 1.25
CA THR A 84 12.09 14.10 0.79
C THR A 84 11.87 12.63 0.43
N GLY A 85 10.63 12.15 0.48
CA GLY A 85 10.29 10.75 0.28
C GLY A 85 10.34 10.32 -1.19
N SER A 86 10.26 9.01 -1.43
CA SER A 86 10.23 8.43 -2.79
C SER A 86 9.21 7.32 -2.91
N LEU A 87 8.64 7.18 -4.11
CA LEU A 87 7.72 6.12 -4.53
C LEU A 87 8.25 5.47 -5.81
#